data_AF-A0A8S9T197-F1
#
_entry.id   AF-A0A8S9T197-F1
#
_cell.length_a   1.000
_cell.length_b   1.000
_cell.length_c   1.000
_cell.angle_alpha   90.00
_cell.angle_beta   90.00
_cell.angle_gamma   90.00
#
_symmetry.space_group_name_H-M   'P 1'
#
loop_
_entity.id
_entity.type
_entity.pdbx_description
1 polymer ?
#
loop_
_entity_poly.entity_id
_entity_poly.type
_entity_poly.pdbx_seq_one_letter_code
_entity_poly.pdbx_strand_id
1 'polypeptide(L)' 'MIYLGYATFFLMLLLALCGSMIQMSAALDEADIQGFSVWTSIACVIAGLPIMLW' A
#
# COMPACT_ATOMS: atom_id res chain seq x y z
N MET A 1 24.69 -3.63 7.53
CA MET A 1 23.43 -4.27 7.98
C MET A 1 22.27 -3.29 8.07
N ILE A 2 22.46 -2.07 8.58
CA ILE A 2 21.40 -1.04 8.71
C ILE A 2 20.74 -0.70 7.35
N TYR A 3 21.52 -0.41 6.30
CA TYR A 3 20.99 -0.08 4.97
C TYR A 3 20.17 -1.20 4.33
N LEU A 4 20.54 -2.46 4.57
CA LEU A 4 19.81 -3.62 4.06
C LEU A 4 18.44 -3.72 4.74
N GLY A 5 18.35 -3.46 6.04
CA GLY A 5 17.09 -3.41 6.78
C GLY A 5 16.13 -2.35 6.25
N TYR A 6 16.63 -1.13 6.00
CA TYR A 6 15.83 -0.07 5.38
C TYR A 6 15.37 -0.43 3.97
N ALA A 7 16.26 -0.99 3.14
CA ALA A 7 15.89 -1.39 1.79
C ALA A 7 14.81 -2.48 1.79
N THR A 8 14.92 -3.48 2.66
CA THR A 8 13.89 -4.52 2.82
C THR A 8 12.56 -3.92 3.29
N PHE A 9 12.59 -2.98 4.24
CA PHE A 9 11.39 -2.31 4.72
C PHE A 9 10.67 -1.52 3.61
N PHE A 10 11.40 -0.71 2.83
CA PHE A 10 10.82 0.03 1.71
C PHE A 10 10.32 -0.90 0.59
N LEU A 11 11.00 -2.02 0.33
CA LEU A 11 10.51 -3.03 -0.61
C LEU A 11 9.20 -3.67 -0.12
N MET A 12 9.07 -3.97 1.17
CA MET A 12 7.82 -4.48 1.74
C MET A 12 6.69 -3.48 1.60
N LEU A 13 6.94 -2.19 1.89
CA LEU A 13 5.96 -1.13 1.69
C LEU A 13 5.54 -1.02 0.22
N LEU A 14 6.49 -1.09 -0.71
CA LEU A 14 6.21 -1.04 -2.14
C LEU A 14 5.33 -2.22 -2.58
N LEU A 15 5.65 -3.43 -2.14
CA LEU A 15 4.84 -4.62 -2.46
C LEU A 15 3.44 -4.53 -1.85
N ALA A 16 3.31 -4.05 -0.62
CA ALA A 16 2.02 -3.84 0.02
C ALA A 16 1.19 -2.78 -0.71
N LEU A 17 1.82 -1.69 -1.17
CA LEU A 17 1.16 -0.65 -1.97
C LEU A 17 0.67 -1.23 -3.30
N CYS A 18 1.51 -1.95 -4.03
CA CYS A 18 1.11 -2.64 -5.25
C CYS A 18 -0.05 -3.63 -5.01
N GLY A 19 -0.01 -4.40 -3.92
CA GLY A 19 -1.10 -5.29 -3.54
C GLY A 19 -2.42 -4.54 -3.31
N SER A 20 -2.37 -3.41 -2.59
CA SER A 20 -3.56 -2.57 -2.36
C SER A 20 -4.14 -1.99 -3.65
N MET A 21 -3.30 -1.61 -4.62
CA MET A 21 -3.75 -1.14 -5.93
C MET A 21 -4.43 -2.26 -6.74
N ILE A 22 -3.91 -3.49 -6.69
CA ILE A 22 -4.53 -4.64 -7.37
C ILE A 22 -5.94 -4.89 -6.80
N GLN A 23 -6.08 -4.87 -5.48
CA GLN A 23 -7.37 -5.09 -4.83
C GLN A 23 -8.36 -3.93 -5.06
N MET A 24 -7.85 -2.71 -5.15
CA MET A 24 -8.62 -1.53 -5.55
C MET A 24 -9.16 -1.68 -6.98
N SER A 25 -8.34 -2.16 -7.92
CA SER A 25 -8.78 -2.45 -9.29
C SER A 25 -9.84 -3.55 -9.33
N ALA A 26 -9.64 -4.65 -8.58
CA ALA A 26 -10.64 -5.71 -8.49
C ALA A 26 -11.98 -5.22 -7.93
N ALA A 27 -11.96 -4.38 -6.89
CA ALA A 27 -13.18 -3.79 -6.33
C ALA A 27 -13.92 -2.88 -7.33
N LEU A 28 -13.19 -2.15 -8.19
CA LEU A 28 -13.79 -1.37 -9.27
C LEU A 28 -14.45 -2.27 -10.32
N ASP A 29 -13.81 -3.38 -10.68
CA ASP A 29 -14.36 -4.36 -11.62
C ASP A 29 -15.65 -5.01 -11.08
N GLU A 30 -15.73 -5.22 -9.76
CA GLU A 30 -16.92 -5.73 -9.08
C GLU A 30 -17.98 -4.66 -8.77
N ALA A 31 -17.74 -3.38 -9.12
CA ALA A 31 -18.55 -2.22 -8.74
C ALA A 31 -18.76 -2.08 -7.22
N ASP A 32 -17.83 -2.60 -6.42
CA ASP A 32 -17.81 -2.48 -4.96
C ASP A 32 -17.09 -1.21 -4.52
N ILE A 33 -17.87 -0.14 -4.35
CA ILE A 33 -17.37 1.16 -3.90
C ILE A 33 -16.85 1.10 -2.45
N GLN A 34 -17.40 0.21 -1.59
CA GLN A 34 -16.93 0.08 -0.22
C GLN A 34 -15.54 -0.56 -0.18
N GLY A 35 -15.37 -1.68 -0.90
CA GLY A 35 -14.07 -2.33 -1.08
C GLY A 35 -13.04 -1.37 -1.66
N PHE A 36 -13.40 -0.62 -2.70
CA PHE A 36 -12.53 0.41 -3.28
C PHE A 36 -12.10 1.45 -2.23
N SER A 37 -13.04 1.98 -1.44
CA SER A 37 -12.74 2.97 -0.39
C SER A 37 -11.80 2.43 0.68
N VAL A 38 -11.99 1.16 1.08
CA VAL A 38 -11.12 0.48 2.05
C VAL A 38 -9.71 0.33 1.50
N TRP A 39 -9.54 -0.20 0.29
CA TRP A 39 -8.23 -0.39 -0.31
C TRP A 39 -7.52 0.94 -0.61
N THR A 40 -8.27 1.98 -0.98
CA THR A 40 -7.75 3.37 -1.10
C THR A 40 -7.18 3.86 0.22
N SER A 41 -7.94 3.68 1.31
CA SER A 41 -7.53 4.14 2.64
C SER A 41 -6.28 3.41 3.12
N ILE A 42 -6.19 2.10 2.88
CA ILE A 42 -5.00 1.29 3.18
C ILE A 42 -3.79 1.78 2.36
N ALA A 43 -3.97 2.01 1.05
CA ALA A 43 -2.91 2.54 0.19
C ALA A 43 -2.38 3.89 0.68
N CYS A 44 -3.27 4.80 1.10
CA CYS A 44 -2.89 6.10 1.67
C CYS A 44 -2.06 5.95 2.95
N VAL A 45 -2.42 5.04 3.85
CA VAL A 45 -1.64 4.76 5.07
C VAL A 45 -0.25 4.24 4.71
N ILE A 46 -0.15 3.27 3.80
CA ILE A 46 1.13 2.71 3.36
C ILE A 46 2.01 3.78 2.71
N ALA A 47 1.44 4.63 1.85
CA ALA A 47 2.15 5.72 1.19
C ALA A 47 2.63 6.81 2.15
N GLY A 48 1.95 7.00 3.29
CA GLY A 48 2.33 7.97 4.32
C GLY A 48 3.43 7.49 5.28
N LEU A 49 3.60 6.18 5.47
CA LEU A 49 4.58 5.61 6.40
C LEU A 49 6.04 6.04 6.14
N PRO A 50 6.54 6.08 4.88
CA PRO A 50 7.87 6.60 4.58
C PRO A 50 8.15 8.00 5.12
N ILE A 51 7.15 8.87 5.12
CA ILE A 51 7.27 10.27 5.54
C ILE A 51 7.25 10.39 7.07
N MET A 52 6.54 9.49 7.77
CA MET A 52 6.46 9.49 9.23
C MET A 52 7.71 8.90 9.91
N LEU A 53 8.50 8.10 9.19
CA LEU A 53 9.66 7.39 9.70
C LEU A 53 10.99 8.12 9.45
N TRP A 54 10.94 9.32 8.89
CA TRP A 54 12.08 10.20 8.60
C TRP A 54 11.93 11.53 9.34
#